data_AF-A0A6J6WD43-F1
#
_entry.id   AF-A0A6J6WD43-F1
#
_cell.length_a   1.000
_cell.length_b   1.000
_cell.length_c   1.000
_cell.angle_alpha   90.00
_cell.angle_beta   90.00
_cell.angle_gamma   90.00
#
_symmetry.space_group_name_H-M   'P 1'
#
loop_
_entity.id
_entity.type
_entity.pdbx_description
1 polymer ?
#
loop_
_entity_poly.entity_id
_entity_poly.type
_entity_poly.pdbx_seq_one_letter_code
_entity_poly.pdbx_strand_id
1 'polypeptide(L)'
;MIVDALAELNLPAALADAVSSKEFDDAIRASHQASQDAAAMEIGTPVMAINGMGYFGPVISPAPKGEAAGRLFDGIVLLSGAEGFYEIKRARTQPPAFD
;
A
#
# COMPACT_ATOMS: atom_id res chain seq x y z
N MET A 1 -16.38 -9.18 11.13
CA MET A 1 -15.46 -8.69 10.09
C MET A 1 -14.42 -9.72 9.68
N ILE A 2 -13.50 -10.18 10.54
CA ILE A 2 -12.47 -11.17 10.12
C ILE A 2 -13.07 -12.51 9.71
N VAL A 3 -13.92 -13.11 10.55
CA VAL A 3 -14.60 -14.39 10.24
C VAL A 3 -15.48 -14.26 9.00
N ASP A 4 -16.21 -13.16 8.86
CA ASP A 4 -17.08 -12.92 7.70
C ASP A 4 -16.26 -12.81 6.41
N ALA A 5 -15.13 -12.10 6.41
CA ALA A 5 -14.23 -11.98 5.27
C ALA A 5 -13.57 -13.32 4.91
N LEU A 6 -13.18 -14.12 5.89
CA LEU A 6 -12.69 -15.48 5.65
C LEU A 6 -13.77 -16.35 4.98
N ALA A 7 -15.02 -16.28 5.44
CA ALA A 7 -16.13 -17.02 4.86
C ALA A 7 -16.43 -16.57 3.42
N GLU A 8 -16.45 -15.25 3.16
CA GLU A 8 -16.65 -14.68 1.81
C GLU A 8 -15.59 -15.18 0.81
N LEU A 9 -14.35 -15.33 1.27
CA LEU A 9 -13.23 -15.85 0.47
C LEU A 9 -13.09 -17.37 0.51
N ASN A 10 -13.99 -18.11 1.17
CA ASN A 10 -13.92 -19.57 1.38
C ASN A 10 -12.63 -20.05 2.04
N LEU A 11 -12.11 -19.28 3.00
CA LEU A 11 -10.91 -19.59 3.78
C LEU A 11 -11.25 -20.26 5.13
N PRO A 12 -10.33 -21.07 5.71
CA PRO A 12 -10.56 -21.71 7.00
C PRO A 12 -10.84 -20.72 8.13
N ALA A 13 -11.93 -20.90 8.86
CA ALA A 13 -12.32 -20.03 9.98
C ALA A 13 -11.27 -19.97 11.10
N ALA A 14 -10.50 -21.05 11.29
CA ALA A 14 -9.41 -21.13 12.27
C ALA A 14 -8.29 -20.10 12.03
N LEU A 15 -8.17 -19.51 10.83
CA LEU A 15 -7.23 -18.40 10.60
C LEU A 15 -7.54 -17.16 11.46
N ALA A 16 -8.78 -17.00 11.93
CA ALA A 16 -9.14 -15.91 12.84
C ALA A 16 -8.46 -16.03 14.21
N ASP A 17 -8.03 -17.23 14.62
CA ASP A 17 -7.33 -17.45 15.88
C ASP A 17 -5.95 -16.78 15.91
N ALA A 18 -5.39 -16.48 14.73
CA ALA A 18 -4.12 -15.75 14.62
C ALA A 18 -4.18 -14.34 15.25
N VAL A 19 -5.37 -13.73 15.38
CA VAL A 19 -5.56 -12.38 15.94
C VAL A 19 -5.06 -12.26 17.38
N SER A 20 -5.19 -13.33 18.17
CA SER A 20 -4.75 -13.38 19.57
C SER A 20 -3.41 -14.09 19.75
N SER A 21 -2.83 -14.58 18.65
CA SER A 21 -1.52 -15.24 18.62
C SER A 21 -0.40 -14.25 18.31
N LYS A 22 0.82 -14.56 18.76
CA LYS A 22 2.05 -13.85 18.38
C LYS A 22 2.89 -14.61 17.36
N GLU A 23 2.40 -15.76 16.88
CA GLU A 23 3.12 -16.66 15.99
C GLU A 23 3.64 -15.96 14.72
N PHE A 24 2.87 -14.99 14.20
CA PHE A 24 3.20 -14.29 12.95
C PHE A 24 3.87 -12.92 13.15
N ASP A 25 4.11 -12.50 14.40
CA ASP A 25 4.62 -11.17 14.71
C ASP A 25 5.94 -10.86 13.98
N ASP A 26 6.88 -11.81 13.97
CA ASP A 26 8.18 -11.61 13.33
C ASP A 26 8.07 -11.55 11.81
N ALA A 27 7.17 -12.35 11.22
CA ALA A 27 6.88 -12.30 9.78
C ALA A 27 6.21 -10.96 9.39
N ILE A 28 5.29 -10.46 10.23
CA ILE A 28 4.63 -9.16 10.03
C ILE A 28 5.67 -8.03 10.14
N ARG A 29 6.55 -8.06 11.14
CA ARG A 29 7.64 -7.07 11.30
C ARG A 29 8.58 -7.09 10.10
N ALA A 30 9.00 -8.27 9.65
CA ALA A 30 9.86 -8.41 8.48
C ALA A 30 9.19 -7.87 7.21
N SER A 31 7.91 -8.19 6.98
CA SER A 31 7.14 -7.66 5.85
C SER A 31 6.97 -6.14 5.91
N HIS A 32 6.74 -5.59 7.10
CA HIS A 32 6.67 -4.15 7.30
C HIS A 32 8.02 -3.49 7.03
N GLN A 33 9.11 -4.04 7.57
CA GLN A 33 10.46 -3.52 7.37
C GLN A 33 10.84 -3.52 5.89
N ALA A 34 10.48 -4.56 5.13
CA ALA A 34 10.72 -4.60 3.69
C ALA A 34 10.09 -3.41 2.93
N SER A 35 8.96 -2.87 3.41
CA SER A 35 8.35 -1.66 2.83
C SER A 35 9.16 -0.40 3.10
N GLN A 36 9.77 -0.31 4.28
CA GLN A 36 10.61 0.82 4.69
C GLN A 36 11.97 0.75 4.02
N ASP A 37 12.56 -0.44 3.93
CA ASP A 37 13.83 -0.69 3.26
C ASP A 37 13.76 -0.34 1.77
N ALA A 38 12.63 -0.65 1.11
CA ALA A 38 12.41 -0.27 -0.28
C ALA A 38 12.43 1.25 -0.48
N ALA A 39 11.94 2.02 0.49
CA ALA A 39 11.97 3.48 0.48
C ALA A 39 13.31 4.07 0.95
N ALA A 40 14.21 3.24 1.49
CA ALA A 40 15.47 3.62 2.14
C ALA A 40 15.32 4.69 3.24
N MET A 41 14.12 4.84 3.79
CA MET A 41 13.79 5.77 4.87
C MET A 41 12.45 5.39 5.52
N GLU A 42 12.22 5.87 6.74
CA GLU A 42 10.92 5.66 7.38
C GLU A 42 9.83 6.54 6.74
N ILE A 43 8.80 5.90 6.20
CA ILE A 43 7.63 6.53 5.59
C ILE A 43 6.31 5.97 6.13
N GLY A 44 5.29 6.82 6.11
CA GLY A 44 3.93 6.44 6.49
C GLY A 44 3.19 5.69 5.38
N THR A 45 1.90 5.43 5.61
CA THR A 45 0.99 4.79 4.65
C THR A 45 0.30 5.84 3.76
N PRO A 46 0.13 5.59 2.44
CA PRO A 46 0.44 4.37 1.70
C PRO A 46 1.90 4.28 1.24
N VAL A 47 2.39 3.04 1.09
CA VAL A 47 3.70 2.71 0.51
C VAL A 47 3.49 1.89 -0.76
N MET A 48 4.21 2.23 -1.81
CA MET A 48 4.23 1.48 -3.07
C MET A 48 5.67 1.28 -3.55
N ALA A 49 5.99 0.10 -4.07
CA ALA A 49 7.28 -0.18 -4.70
C ALA A 49 7.11 -0.37 -6.20
N ILE A 50 7.88 0.38 -7.00
CA ILE A 50 7.94 0.27 -8.46
C ILE A 50 9.35 -0.13 -8.86
N ASN A 51 9.51 -1.29 -9.50
CA ASN A 51 10.82 -1.82 -9.92
C ASN A 51 11.87 -1.85 -8.79
N GLY A 52 11.44 -2.17 -7.57
CA GLY A 52 12.31 -2.25 -6.38
C GLY A 52 12.54 -0.92 -5.65
N MET A 53 12.07 0.21 -6.19
CA MET A 53 12.13 1.51 -5.52
C MET A 53 10.83 1.81 -4.77
N GLY A 54 10.93 2.07 -3.47
CA GLY A 54 9.79 2.40 -2.61
C GLY A 54 9.47 3.89 -2.61
N TYR A 55 8.18 4.21 -2.56
CA TYR A 55 7.65 5.56 -2.55
C TYR A 55 6.55 5.70 -1.50
N PHE A 56 6.52 6.85 -0.82
CA PHE A 56 5.34 7.30 -0.11
C PHE A 56 4.28 7.76 -1.13
N GLY A 57 3.10 7.15 -1.09
CA GLY A 57 2.02 7.45 -2.02
C GLY A 57 1.69 6.27 -2.97
N PRO A 58 0.87 6.54 -4.00
CA PRO A 58 0.20 7.82 -4.24
C PRO A 58 -0.92 8.07 -3.21
N VAL A 59 -0.94 9.27 -2.63
CA VAL A 59 -2.01 9.69 -1.72
C VAL A 59 -3.15 10.28 -2.55
N ILE A 60 -4.26 9.54 -2.68
CA ILE A 60 -5.35 9.90 -3.61
C ILE A 60 -6.71 9.82 -2.92
N SER A 61 -7.58 10.78 -3.22
CA SER A 61 -9.00 10.74 -2.89
C SER A 61 -9.79 11.59 -3.90
N PRO A 62 -10.87 11.06 -4.53
CA PRO A 62 -11.27 9.65 -4.55
C PRO A 62 -10.31 8.78 -5.38
N ALA A 63 -10.29 7.46 -5.15
CA ALA A 63 -9.49 6.54 -5.95
C ALA A 63 -9.95 6.55 -7.43
N PRO A 64 -9.02 6.67 -8.41
CA PRO A 64 -9.40 6.64 -9.81
C PRO A 64 -9.88 5.23 -10.19
N LYS A 65 -10.82 5.15 -11.13
CA LYS A 65 -11.40 3.89 -11.64
C LYS A 65 -11.18 3.77 -13.15
N GLY A 66 -11.22 2.54 -13.66
CA GLY A 66 -11.06 2.24 -15.08
C GLY A 66 -9.77 2.81 -15.67
N GLU A 67 -9.86 3.36 -16.88
CA GLU A 67 -8.71 3.93 -17.61
C GLU A 67 -7.97 5.04 -16.85
N ALA A 68 -8.69 5.83 -16.04
CA ALA A 68 -8.05 6.86 -15.23
C ALA A 68 -7.06 6.27 -14.21
N ALA A 69 -7.31 5.07 -13.71
CA ALA A 69 -6.39 4.37 -12.80
C ALA A 69 -5.12 3.92 -13.52
N GLY A 70 -5.27 3.37 -14.73
CA GLY A 70 -4.14 2.97 -15.59
C GLY A 70 -3.24 4.15 -15.94
N ARG A 71 -3.83 5.26 -16.42
CA ARG A 71 -3.08 6.48 -16.76
C ARG A 71 -2.32 7.06 -15.57
N LEU A 72 -2.89 7.00 -14.36
CA LEU A 72 -2.19 7.44 -13.16
C LEU A 72 -1.00 6.52 -12.86
N PHE A 73 -1.20 5.21 -12.95
CA PHE A 73 -0.13 4.24 -12.73
C PHE A 73 1.01 4.42 -13.75
N ASP A 74 0.69 4.59 -15.04
CA ASP A 74 1.69 4.88 -16.09
C ASP A 74 2.50 6.15 -15.77
N GLY A 75 1.84 7.20 -15.30
CA GLY A 75 2.50 8.43 -14.87
C GLY A 75 3.46 8.21 -13.69
N ILE A 76 3.08 7.37 -12.72
CA ILE A 76 3.95 7.04 -11.58
C ILE A 76 5.13 6.19 -12.03
N VAL A 77 4.93 5.21 -12.91
CA VAL A 77 6.01 4.41 -13.49
C VAL A 77 7.00 5.29 -14.26
N LEU A 78 6.48 6.24 -15.05
CA LEU A 78 7.32 7.19 -15.78
C LEU A 78 8.16 8.06 -14.83
N LEU A 79 7.54 8.63 -13.80
CA LEU A 79 8.26 9.42 -12.78
C LEU A 79 9.29 8.57 -12.03
N SER A 80 8.96 7.32 -11.71
CA SER A 80 9.87 6.40 -11.01
C SER A 80 11.12 6.08 -11.83
N GLY A 81 11.02 6.09 -13.17
CA GLY A 81 12.17 5.90 -14.07
C GLY A 81 13.03 7.13 -14.31
N ALA A 82 12.62 8.31 -13.83
CA ALA A 82 13.38 9.55 -14.00
C ALA A 82 14.51 9.65 -12.96
N GLU A 83 15.76 9.66 -13.42
CA GLU A 83 16.92 9.83 -12.55
C GLU A 83 16.83 11.15 -11.77
N GLY A 84 16.98 11.07 -10.43
CA GLY A 84 16.92 12.24 -9.55
C GLY A 84 15.52 12.76 -9.24
N PHE A 85 14.45 12.02 -9.56
CA PHE A 85 13.11 12.32 -9.07
C PHE A 85 12.95 11.82 -7.62
N TYR A 86 12.55 12.72 -6.71
CA TYR A 86 12.40 12.39 -5.28
C TYR A 86 11.01 12.70 -4.72
N GLU A 87 10.36 13.81 -5.12
CA GLU A 87 9.03 14.15 -4.60
C GLU A 87 8.22 15.04 -5.54
N ILE A 88 6.91 14.80 -5.59
CA ILE A 88 5.90 15.75 -6.04
C ILE A 88 4.77 15.79 -5.00
N LYS A 89 4.39 16.99 -4.56
CA LYS A 89 3.39 17.14 -3.50
C LYS A 89 2.53 18.38 -3.70
N ARG A 90 1.26 18.25 -3.31
CA ARG A 90 0.31 19.36 -3.19
C ARG A 90 -0.49 19.24 -1.89
N ALA A 91 -1.13 20.33 -1.49
CA ALA A 91 -2.01 20.33 -0.32
C ALA A 91 -3.19 19.35 -0.51
N ARG A 92 -3.45 18.52 0.51
CA ARG A 92 -4.63 17.66 0.56
C ARG A 92 -5.82 18.49 1.03
N THR A 93 -6.87 18.57 0.21
CA THR A 93 -8.08 19.37 0.48
C THR A 93 -9.33 18.53 0.71
N GLN A 94 -9.23 17.21 0.61
CA GLN A 94 -10.35 16.27 0.75
C GLN A 94 -9.98 15.11 1.68
N PRO A 95 -10.93 14.58 2.47
CA PRO A 95 -10.74 13.35 3.23
C PRO A 95 -10.73 12.12 2.31
N PRO A 96 -10.36 10.92 2.80
CA PRO A 96 -10.53 9.67 2.08
C PRO A 96 -11.99 9.43 1.65
N ALA A 97 -12.19 8.91 0.43
CA ALA A 97 -13.46 8.43 -0.09
C ALA A 97 -13.35 6.90 -0.33
N PHE A 98 -14.40 6.15 0.01
CA PHE A 98 -14.38 4.68 0.09
C PHE A 98 -15.32 3.98 -0.90
N ASP A 99 -15.89 4.74 -1.83
CA ASP A 99 -16.89 4.29 -2.79
C ASP A 99 -16.32 3.73 -4.10
#